data_AF-A0A158P0C0-F1
#
_entry.id   AF-A0A158P0C0-F1
#
_cell.length_a   1.000
_cell.length_b   1.000
_cell.length_c   1.000
_cell.angle_alpha   90.00
_cell.angle_beta   90.00
_cell.angle_gamma   90.00
#
_symmetry.space_group_name_H-M   'P 1'
#
loop_
_entity.id
_entity.type
_entity.pdbx_description
1 polymer ?
#
loop_
_entity_poly.entity_id
_entity_poly.type
_entity_poly.pdbx_seq_one_letter_code
_entity_poly.pdbx_strand_id
1 'polypeptide(L)'
;MGDDLADNSSISPYLVNKYNEYSIQIIRWILKAISVWPRSVNASLIEKIRSDFAIFICYFLIITTMVPNGLSMLIDSQMSYETRLQNFGPLTFWFIAMVNYSCLLMHVDDIHNCVEHVKMDWLIIKRFEDQKVMLKSAKLGRFIAGFCAVFMHCGVFSYNVVQGLSKSILYMENSSIVVRGLPYPFYNKILNVHFSPAYEFVFFLQCLSSFVVNCVTVATCGLTAVFVMHACGQMKIMISWLENFIDDKKEERTSLRQRFAIIVNHHLRILR
;
A
#
# COMPACT_ATOMS: atom_id res chain seq x y z
N MET A 1 53.50 18.84 -19.26
CA MET A 1 53.23 17.88 -20.35
C MET A 1 52.89 16.57 -19.65
N GLY A 2 51.71 16.50 -19.03
CA GLY A 2 50.44 16.02 -19.63
C GLY A 2 50.34 14.53 -19.28
N ASP A 3 49.35 13.99 -18.57
CA ASP A 3 47.95 14.35 -18.44
C ASP A 3 47.38 13.91 -17.09
N ASP A 4 46.70 14.84 -16.42
CA ASP A 4 45.54 14.53 -15.57
C ASP A 4 44.40 14.11 -16.50
N LEU A 5 44.04 12.82 -16.50
CA LEU A 5 42.75 12.37 -17.02
C LEU A 5 41.91 11.90 -15.86
N ALA A 6 41.13 12.85 -15.38
CA ALA A 6 39.98 12.67 -14.51
C ALA A 6 39.19 11.43 -14.93
N ASP A 7 39.14 10.44 -14.03
CA ASP A 7 38.13 9.39 -14.03
C ASP A 7 36.77 10.03 -13.71
N ASN A 8 36.21 10.69 -14.72
CA ASN A 8 34.80 11.06 -14.75
C ASN A 8 34.01 9.75 -14.81
N SER A 9 33.77 9.19 -13.63
CA SER A 9 32.94 8.02 -13.33
C SER A 9 31.46 8.24 -13.67
N SER A 10 31.20 8.61 -14.93
CA SER A 10 29.88 8.60 -15.52
C SER A 10 29.41 7.14 -15.57
N ILE A 11 28.57 6.77 -14.60
CA ILE A 11 27.92 5.47 -14.57
C ILE A 11 27.17 5.26 -15.89
N SER A 12 27.36 4.09 -16.50
CA SER A 12 26.67 3.71 -17.74
C SER A 12 25.15 3.87 -17.62
N PRO A 13 24.45 4.41 -18.63
CA PRO A 13 22.99 4.55 -18.65
C PRO A 13 22.24 3.24 -18.33
N TYR A 14 22.88 2.10 -18.57
CA TYR A 14 22.38 0.78 -18.19
C TYR A 14 22.16 0.62 -16.66
N LEU A 15 23.07 1.10 -15.83
CA LEU A 15 22.99 0.98 -14.37
C LEU A 15 21.89 1.86 -13.79
N VAL A 16 21.71 3.07 -14.34
CA VAL A 16 20.62 3.98 -13.96
C VAL A 16 19.26 3.35 -14.28
N ASN A 17 19.11 2.75 -15.46
CA ASN A 17 17.87 2.05 -15.82
C ASN A 17 17.61 0.84 -14.90
N LYS A 18 18.66 0.12 -14.50
CA LYS A 18 18.55 -1.00 -13.54
C LYS A 18 18.08 -0.52 -12.15
N TYR A 19 18.58 0.59 -11.63
CA TYR A 19 18.15 1.13 -10.33
C TYR A 19 16.74 1.70 -10.37
N ASN A 20 16.37 2.30 -11.50
CA ASN A 20 15.03 2.79 -11.74
C ASN A 20 14.00 1.64 -11.73
N GLU A 21 14.22 0.60 -12.55
CA GLU A 21 13.34 -0.57 -12.57
C GLU A 21 13.30 -1.27 -11.21
N TYR A 22 14.43 -1.34 -10.48
CA TYR A 22 14.48 -1.89 -9.13
C TYR A 22 13.54 -1.18 -8.14
N SER A 23 13.44 0.15 -8.21
CA SER A 23 12.60 0.96 -7.32
C SER A 23 11.11 0.82 -7.66
N ILE A 24 10.79 0.71 -8.95
CA ILE A 24 9.41 0.70 -9.45
C ILE A 24 8.81 -0.71 -9.43
N GLN A 25 9.64 -1.74 -9.53
CA GLN A 25 9.20 -3.12 -9.51
C GLN A 25 8.27 -3.40 -8.34
N ILE A 26 8.61 -2.98 -7.12
CA ILE A 26 7.76 -3.25 -5.95
C ILE A 26 6.39 -2.56 -6.04
N ILE A 27 6.36 -1.29 -6.44
CA ILE A 27 5.12 -0.51 -6.64
C ILE A 27 4.24 -1.20 -7.69
N ARG A 28 4.86 -1.65 -8.80
CA ARG A 28 4.17 -2.34 -9.89
C ARG A 28 3.55 -3.65 -9.44
N TRP A 29 4.27 -4.44 -8.66
CA TRP A 29 3.77 -5.72 -8.15
C TRP A 29 2.61 -5.51 -7.18
N ILE A 30 2.75 -4.55 -6.26
CA ILE A 30 1.72 -4.20 -5.27
C ILE A 30 0.42 -3.75 -5.96
N LEU A 31 0.50 -2.81 -6.89
CA LEU A 31 -0.67 -2.28 -7.59
C LEU A 31 -1.32 -3.31 -8.51
N LYS A 32 -0.52 -4.16 -9.17
CA LYS A 32 -1.04 -5.27 -9.99
C LYS A 32 -1.79 -6.30 -9.14
N ALA A 33 -1.32 -6.59 -7.93
CA ALA A 33 -1.95 -7.57 -7.04
C ALA A 33 -3.39 -7.20 -6.66
N ILE A 34 -3.73 -5.90 -6.65
CA ILE A 34 -5.06 -5.40 -6.28
C ILE A 34 -5.86 -4.91 -7.50
N SER A 35 -5.36 -5.18 -8.71
CA SER A 35 -5.97 -4.73 -9.96
C SER A 35 -6.07 -3.19 -10.10
N VAL A 36 -5.20 -2.45 -9.42
CA VAL A 36 -5.12 -0.96 -9.44
C VAL A 36 -3.97 -0.48 -10.33
N TRP A 37 -3.23 -1.37 -11.02
CA TRP A 37 -2.15 -0.91 -11.90
C TRP A 37 -2.70 -0.04 -13.05
N PRO A 38 -2.07 1.11 -13.37
CA PRO A 38 -2.52 2.02 -14.41
C PRO A 38 -2.72 1.27 -15.73
N ARG A 39 -3.90 1.48 -16.34
CA ARG A 39 -4.25 0.87 -17.62
C ARG A 39 -3.32 1.44 -18.68
N SER A 40 -2.72 0.58 -19.50
CA SER A 40 -2.00 1.06 -20.66
C SER A 40 -2.99 1.76 -21.60
N VAL A 41 -2.56 2.86 -22.24
CA VAL A 41 -3.37 3.61 -23.21
C VAL A 41 -3.82 2.71 -24.39
N ASN A 42 -3.05 1.64 -24.65
CA ASN A 42 -3.33 0.63 -25.68
C ASN A 42 -3.90 -0.68 -25.11
N ALA A 43 -4.46 -0.68 -23.89
CA ALA A 43 -5.03 -1.89 -23.29
C ALA A 43 -6.18 -2.42 -24.15
N SER A 44 -6.22 -3.73 -24.35
CA SER A 44 -7.31 -4.36 -25.07
C SER A 44 -8.63 -4.23 -24.29
N LEU A 45 -9.77 -4.23 -24.99
CA LEU A 45 -11.11 -4.19 -24.38
C LEU A 45 -11.31 -5.34 -23.38
N ILE A 46 -10.70 -6.50 -23.63
CA ILE A 46 -10.71 -7.68 -22.77
C ILE A 46 -9.97 -7.40 -21.44
N GLU A 47 -8.81 -6.75 -21.49
CA GLU A 47 -8.05 -6.40 -20.27
C GLU A 47 -8.79 -5.39 -19.41
N LYS A 48 -9.49 -4.44 -20.05
CA LYS A 48 -10.33 -3.45 -19.36
C LYS A 48 -11.49 -4.13 -18.63
N ILE A 49 -12.25 -4.98 -19.32
CA ILE A 49 -13.36 -5.74 -18.72
C ILE A 49 -12.86 -6.61 -17.56
N ARG A 50 -11.73 -7.30 -17.73
CA ARG A 50 -11.15 -8.13 -16.68
C ARG A 50 -10.78 -7.33 -15.43
N SER A 51 -10.21 -6.14 -15.61
CA SER A 51 -9.87 -5.23 -14.50
C SER A 51 -11.12 -4.67 -13.81
N ASP A 52 -12.10 -4.20 -14.58
CA ASP A 52 -13.38 -3.72 -14.03
C ASP A 52 -14.11 -4.82 -13.25
N PHE A 53 -14.12 -6.04 -13.78
CA PHE A 53 -14.71 -7.21 -13.11
C PHE A 53 -13.97 -7.59 -11.82
N ALA A 54 -12.63 -7.53 -11.82
CA ALA A 54 -11.84 -7.77 -10.62
C ALA A 54 -12.10 -6.72 -9.53
N ILE A 55 -12.21 -5.44 -9.90
CA ILE A 55 -12.58 -4.35 -8.98
C ILE A 55 -13.97 -4.59 -8.39
N PHE A 56 -14.94 -4.96 -9.24
CA PHE A 56 -16.29 -5.28 -8.80
C PHE A 56 -16.30 -6.44 -7.79
N ILE A 57 -15.54 -7.51 -8.06
CA ILE A 57 -15.40 -8.64 -7.13
C ILE A 57 -14.80 -8.18 -5.79
N CYS A 58 -13.75 -7.36 -5.80
CA CYS A 58 -13.14 -6.83 -4.58
C CYS A 58 -14.16 -6.07 -3.72
N TYR A 59 -14.92 -5.14 -4.32
CA TYR A 59 -15.97 -4.42 -3.60
C TYR A 59 -17.09 -5.35 -3.11
N PHE A 60 -17.52 -6.28 -3.95
CA PHE A 60 -18.55 -7.25 -3.59
C PHE A 60 -18.14 -8.07 -2.36
N LEU A 61 -16.90 -8.57 -2.31
CA LEU A 61 -16.38 -9.34 -1.18
C LEU A 61 -16.34 -8.51 0.11
N ILE A 62 -15.84 -7.26 0.02
CA ILE A 62 -15.76 -6.35 1.18
C ILE A 62 -17.17 -6.04 1.71
N ILE A 63 -18.10 -5.65 0.84
CA ILE A 63 -19.46 -5.27 1.22
C ILE A 63 -20.23 -6.47 1.79
N THR A 64 -20.13 -7.63 1.13
CA THR A 64 -20.82 -8.87 1.56
C THR A 64 -20.32 -9.36 2.92
N THR A 65 -19.11 -9.01 3.33
CA THR A 65 -18.60 -9.32 4.67
C THR A 65 -18.94 -8.22 5.68
N MET A 66 -18.80 -6.96 5.29
CA MET A 66 -19.02 -5.79 6.16
C MET A 66 -20.50 -5.62 6.55
N VAL A 67 -21.43 -5.79 5.62
CA VAL A 67 -22.87 -5.56 5.86
C VAL A 67 -23.45 -6.55 6.87
N PRO A 68 -23.27 -7.89 6.74
CA PRO A 68 -23.76 -8.83 7.74
C PRO A 68 -23.11 -8.65 9.11
N ASN A 69 -21.83 -8.23 9.15
CA ASN A 69 -21.13 -7.94 10.39
C ASN A 69 -21.73 -6.72 11.10
N GLY A 70 -21.95 -5.62 10.38
CA GLY A 70 -22.59 -4.42 10.91
C GLY A 70 -24.04 -4.66 11.34
N LEU A 71 -24.81 -5.42 10.56
CA LEU A 71 -26.18 -5.80 10.92
C LEU A 71 -26.23 -6.66 12.18
N SER A 72 -25.32 -7.61 12.33
CA SER A 72 -25.19 -8.41 13.56
C SER A 72 -24.86 -7.51 14.76
N MET A 73 -23.94 -6.56 14.63
CA MET A 73 -23.59 -5.64 15.71
C MET A 73 -24.76 -4.71 16.13
N LEU A 74 -25.52 -4.20 15.17
CA LEU A 74 -26.58 -3.20 15.41
C LEU A 74 -27.93 -3.82 15.81
N ILE A 75 -28.30 -4.95 15.22
CA ILE A 75 -29.66 -5.53 15.34
C ILE A 75 -29.70 -6.68 16.34
N ASP A 76 -28.60 -7.41 16.51
CA ASP A 76 -28.62 -8.60 17.37
C ASP A 76 -28.62 -8.19 18.85
N SER A 77 -29.81 -8.21 19.46
CA SER A 77 -30.04 -7.87 20.86
C SER A 77 -29.47 -8.90 21.83
N GLN A 78 -29.04 -10.07 21.35
CA GLN A 78 -28.44 -11.13 22.17
C GLN A 78 -26.92 -10.97 22.35
N MET A 79 -26.28 -10.06 21.62
CA MET A 79 -24.84 -9.86 21.70
C MET A 79 -24.48 -9.01 22.92
N SER A 80 -23.59 -9.51 23.79
CA SER A 80 -23.12 -8.78 24.98
C SER A 80 -22.41 -7.47 24.58
N TYR A 81 -22.39 -6.49 25.49
CA TYR A 81 -21.72 -5.21 25.26
C TYR A 81 -20.21 -5.39 24.98
N GLU A 82 -19.58 -6.34 25.68
CA GLU A 82 -18.16 -6.69 25.47
C GLU A 82 -17.91 -7.25 24.06
N THR A 83 -18.75 -8.17 23.59
CA THR A 83 -18.62 -8.75 22.25
C THR A 83 -18.91 -7.71 21.16
N ARG A 84 -19.86 -6.79 21.39
CA ARG A 84 -20.09 -5.65 20.48
C ARG A 84 -18.87 -4.74 20.37
N LEU A 85 -18.24 -4.42 21.50
CA LEU A 85 -17.03 -3.58 21.53
C LEU A 85 -15.84 -4.27 20.82
N GLN A 86 -15.67 -5.57 21.01
CA GLN A 86 -14.63 -6.35 20.32
C GLN A 86 -14.85 -6.39 18.80
N ASN A 87 -16.10 -6.46 18.34
CA ASN A 87 -16.43 -6.51 16.90
C ASN A 87 -16.40 -5.15 16.20
N PHE A 88 -16.43 -4.05 16.96
CA PHE A 88 -16.28 -2.71 16.42
C PHE A 88 -14.92 -2.50 15.74
N GLY A 89 -13.86 -3.11 16.27
CA GLY A 89 -12.51 -3.07 15.72
C GLY A 89 -12.46 -3.62 14.28
N PRO A 90 -12.85 -4.88 14.07
CA PRO A 90 -13.02 -5.45 12.74
C PRO A 90 -13.92 -4.59 11.85
N LEU A 91 -15.14 -4.21 12.26
CA LEU A 91 -16.02 -3.42 11.39
C LEU A 91 -15.36 -2.13 10.87
N THR A 92 -14.66 -1.41 11.76
CA THR A 92 -13.93 -0.19 11.41
C THR A 92 -12.77 -0.46 10.46
N PHE A 93 -12.05 -1.58 10.63
CA PHE A 93 -10.96 -1.96 9.73
C PHE A 93 -11.45 -2.22 8.30
N TRP A 94 -12.62 -2.84 8.12
CA TRP A 94 -13.20 -3.10 6.79
C TRP A 94 -13.65 -1.81 6.13
N PHE A 95 -14.22 -0.90 6.93
CA PHE A 95 -14.59 0.43 6.46
C PHE A 95 -13.36 1.23 5.99
N ILE A 96 -12.29 1.27 6.80
CA ILE A 96 -11.03 1.93 6.42
C ILE A 96 -10.46 1.32 5.14
N ALA A 97 -10.49 -0.01 5.01
CA ALA A 97 -10.01 -0.68 3.81
C ALA A 97 -10.83 -0.33 2.57
N MET A 98 -12.16 -0.20 2.70
CA MET A 98 -13.03 0.27 1.61
C MET A 98 -12.68 1.69 1.18
N VAL A 99 -12.46 2.59 2.14
CA VAL A 99 -12.04 3.98 1.86
C VAL A 99 -10.68 3.99 1.18
N ASN A 100 -9.69 3.27 1.73
CA ASN A 100 -8.36 3.18 1.15
C ASN A 100 -8.37 2.61 -0.27
N TYR A 101 -9.17 1.57 -0.52
CA TYR A 101 -9.31 1.00 -1.86
C TYR A 101 -9.89 1.99 -2.85
N SER A 102 -10.93 2.73 -2.43
CA SER A 102 -11.55 3.78 -3.24
C SER A 102 -10.57 4.93 -3.53
N CYS A 103 -9.80 5.37 -2.53
CA CYS A 103 -8.76 6.37 -2.71
C CYS A 103 -7.67 5.89 -3.69
N LEU A 104 -7.21 4.65 -3.58
CA LEU A 104 -6.23 4.07 -4.50
C LEU A 104 -6.75 4.04 -5.94
N LEU A 105 -8.04 3.74 -6.14
CA LEU A 105 -8.67 3.75 -7.47
C LEU A 105 -8.85 5.16 -8.02
N MET A 106 -9.31 6.11 -7.21
CA MET A 106 -9.50 7.51 -7.66
C MET A 106 -8.17 8.19 -7.99
N HIS A 107 -7.11 7.91 -7.22
CA HIS A 107 -5.79 8.50 -7.38
C HIS A 107 -4.83 7.62 -8.19
N VAL A 108 -5.35 6.68 -8.99
CA VAL A 108 -4.50 5.78 -9.79
C VAL A 108 -3.61 6.54 -10.76
N ASP A 109 -4.14 7.61 -11.36
CA ASP A 109 -3.40 8.49 -12.29
C ASP A 109 -2.35 9.32 -11.55
N ASP A 110 -2.66 9.80 -10.34
CA ASP A 110 -1.69 10.50 -9.50
C ASP A 110 -0.55 9.58 -9.06
N ILE A 111 -0.87 8.33 -8.70
CA ILE A 111 0.14 7.31 -8.38
C ILE A 111 1.01 7.02 -9.61
N HIS A 112 0.41 6.96 -10.80
CA HIS A 112 1.16 6.80 -12.04
C HIS A 112 2.12 7.97 -12.26
N ASN A 113 1.64 9.21 -12.12
CA ASN A 113 2.46 10.41 -12.23
C ASN A 113 3.61 10.40 -11.21
N CYS A 114 3.35 10.03 -9.94
CA CYS A 114 4.38 9.86 -8.92
C CYS A 114 5.44 8.83 -9.32
N VAL A 115 5.04 7.70 -9.91
CA VAL A 115 5.99 6.69 -10.42
C VAL A 115 6.84 7.24 -11.57
N GLU A 116 6.26 8.01 -12.49
CA GLU A 116 7.01 8.67 -13.56
C GLU A 116 7.97 9.74 -13.01
N HIS A 117 7.56 10.50 -12.00
CA HIS A 117 8.45 11.44 -11.30
C HIS A 117 9.64 10.72 -10.65
N VAL A 118 9.42 9.58 -9.98
CA VAL A 118 10.50 8.75 -9.44
C VAL A 118 11.45 8.31 -10.56
N LYS A 119 10.94 7.92 -11.74
CA LYS A 119 11.81 7.57 -12.89
C LYS A 119 12.67 8.75 -13.32
N MET A 120 12.06 9.92 -13.47
CA MET A 120 12.74 11.13 -13.91
C MET A 120 13.82 11.55 -12.92
N ASP A 121 13.53 11.49 -11.63
CA ASP A 121 14.48 11.76 -10.55
C ASP A 121 15.74 10.91 -10.67
N TRP A 122 15.59 9.61 -10.93
CA TRP A 122 16.73 8.71 -11.14
C TRP A 122 17.58 9.07 -12.37
N LEU A 123 16.99 9.66 -13.41
CA LEU A 123 17.70 10.13 -14.61
C LEU A 123 18.42 11.46 -14.37
N ILE A 124 17.86 12.33 -13.54
CA ILE A 124 18.44 13.65 -13.21
C ILE A 124 19.67 13.48 -12.32
N ILE A 125 19.65 12.54 -11.38
CA ILE A 125 20.76 12.31 -10.46
C ILE A 125 21.90 11.59 -11.18
N LYS A 126 22.93 12.36 -11.60
CA LYS A 126 24.11 11.84 -12.32
C LYS A 126 25.31 11.55 -11.42
N ARG A 127 25.42 12.21 -10.26
CA ARG A 127 26.55 12.04 -9.35
C ARG A 127 26.46 10.68 -8.63
N PHE A 128 27.57 9.97 -8.59
CA PHE A 128 27.67 8.64 -7.98
C PHE A 128 27.24 8.63 -6.50
N GLU A 129 27.66 9.63 -5.74
CA GLU A 129 27.38 9.77 -4.31
C GLU A 129 25.87 9.93 -4.06
N ASP A 130 25.22 10.79 -4.84
CA ASP A 130 23.78 11.03 -4.76
C ASP A 130 22.97 9.78 -5.14
N GLN A 131 23.39 9.05 -6.18
CA GLN A 131 22.77 7.78 -6.56
C GLN A 131 22.89 6.73 -5.45
N LYS A 132 24.03 6.69 -4.73
CA LYS A 132 24.23 5.78 -3.60
C LYS A 132 23.28 6.10 -2.44
N VAL A 133 23.05 7.39 -2.16
CA VAL A 133 22.08 7.84 -1.16
C VAL A 133 20.67 7.43 -1.57
N MET A 134 20.28 7.70 -2.82
CA MET A 134 18.95 7.33 -3.34
C MET A 134 18.73 5.82 -3.31
N LEU A 135 19.72 5.03 -3.70
CA LEU A 135 19.65 3.57 -3.69
C LEU A 135 19.52 3.00 -2.28
N LYS A 136 20.21 3.61 -1.30
CA LYS A 136 20.07 3.22 0.11
C LYS A 136 18.64 3.48 0.61
N SER A 137 18.06 4.63 0.26
CA SER A 137 16.67 4.95 0.57
C SER A 137 15.68 3.99 -0.10
N ALA A 138 15.84 3.72 -1.40
CA ALA A 138 14.98 2.79 -2.14
C ALA A 138 15.03 1.36 -1.59
N LYS A 139 16.22 0.88 -1.21
CA LYS A 139 16.41 -0.43 -0.55
C LYS A 139 15.67 -0.49 0.78
N LEU A 140 15.76 0.56 1.60
CA LEU A 140 15.08 0.63 2.89
C LEU A 140 13.56 0.67 2.70
N GLY A 141 13.04 1.47 1.75
CA GLY A 141 11.62 1.50 1.42
C GLY A 141 11.09 0.13 0.99
N ARG A 142 11.83 -0.57 0.13
CA ARG A 142 11.49 -1.94 -0.30
C ARG A 142 11.52 -2.95 0.86
N PHE A 143 12.51 -2.83 1.75
CA PHE A 143 12.59 -3.68 2.94
C PHE A 143 11.37 -3.47 3.86
N ILE A 144 11.01 -2.22 4.14
CA ILE A 144 9.83 -1.88 4.96
C ILE A 144 8.55 -2.40 4.31
N ALA A 145 8.36 -2.18 3.00
CA ALA A 145 7.20 -2.67 2.27
C ALA A 145 7.09 -4.20 2.29
N GLY A 146 8.20 -4.91 2.05
CA GLY A 146 8.25 -6.36 2.10
C GLY A 146 7.99 -6.92 3.51
N PHE A 147 8.57 -6.29 4.53
CA PHE A 147 8.32 -6.65 5.92
C PHE A 147 6.84 -6.43 6.31
N CYS A 148 6.25 -5.28 5.95
CA CYS A 148 4.83 -4.99 6.14
C CYS A 148 3.96 -6.07 5.50
N ALA A 149 4.25 -6.44 4.24
CA ALA A 149 3.51 -7.46 3.51
C ALA A 149 3.56 -8.83 4.21
N VAL A 150 4.75 -9.33 4.53
CA VAL A 150 4.92 -10.65 5.16
C VAL A 150 4.23 -10.69 6.52
N PHE A 151 4.46 -9.67 7.36
CA PHE A 151 3.90 -9.63 8.70
C PHE A 151 2.37 -9.61 8.68
N MET A 152 1.77 -8.74 7.86
CA MET A 152 0.31 -8.62 7.75
C MET A 152 -0.34 -9.88 7.16
N HIS A 153 0.22 -10.44 6.08
CA HIS A 153 -0.31 -11.67 5.49
C HIS A 153 -0.22 -12.86 6.44
N CYS A 154 0.89 -13.02 7.16
CA CYS A 154 1.04 -14.07 8.16
C CYS A 154 0.04 -13.91 9.31
N GLY A 155 -0.20 -12.68 9.78
CA GLY A 155 -1.18 -12.39 10.84
C GLY A 155 -2.61 -12.70 10.43
N VAL A 156 -3.02 -12.31 9.22
CA VAL A 156 -4.36 -12.61 8.71
C VAL A 156 -4.52 -14.11 8.46
N PHE A 157 -3.51 -14.78 7.91
CA PHE A 157 -3.55 -16.22 7.68
C PHE A 157 -3.68 -17.00 8.98
N SER A 158 -2.85 -16.69 9.99
CA SER A 158 -2.90 -17.36 11.28
C SER A 158 -4.23 -17.13 12.00
N TYR A 159 -4.77 -15.91 11.94
CA TYR A 159 -6.10 -15.59 12.48
C TYR A 159 -7.20 -16.44 11.84
N ASN A 160 -7.25 -16.49 10.50
CA ASN A 160 -8.25 -17.29 9.79
C ASN A 160 -8.12 -18.79 10.10
N VAL A 161 -6.90 -19.32 10.23
CA VAL A 161 -6.66 -20.73 10.61
C VAL A 161 -7.15 -21.00 12.02
N VAL A 162 -6.80 -20.15 13.00
CA VAL A 162 -7.25 -20.32 14.39
C VAL A 162 -8.78 -20.26 14.47
N GLN A 163 -9.42 -19.33 13.77
CA GLN A 163 -10.88 -19.22 13.75
C GLN A 163 -11.54 -20.41 13.06
N GLY A 164 -10.98 -20.90 11.94
CA GLY A 164 -11.50 -22.10 11.26
C GLY A 164 -11.36 -23.39 12.06
N LEU A 165 -10.34 -23.49 12.93
CA LEU A 165 -10.16 -24.64 13.83
C LEU A 165 -10.98 -24.51 15.12
N SER A 166 -11.39 -23.29 15.48
CA SER A 166 -12.16 -23.02 16.70
C SER A 166 -13.61 -23.48 16.56
N LYS A 167 -14.11 -24.17 17.60
CA LYS A 167 -15.52 -24.58 17.71
C LYS A 167 -16.20 -23.71 18.76
N SER A 168 -17.35 -23.14 18.42
CA SER A 168 -18.16 -22.31 19.33
C SER A 168 -19.43 -23.07 19.74
N ILE A 169 -19.61 -23.31 21.03
CA ILE A 169 -20.80 -23.99 21.52
C ILE A 169 -21.94 -22.96 21.57
N LEU A 170 -23.00 -23.17 20.79
CA LEU A 170 -24.22 -22.39 20.90
C LEU A 170 -25.17 -23.11 21.86
N TYR A 171 -25.50 -22.42 22.96
CA TYR A 171 -26.51 -22.87 23.91
C TYR A 171 -27.87 -22.39 23.41
N MET A 172 -28.62 -23.29 22.78
CA MET A 172 -30.04 -23.07 22.50
C MET A 172 -30.84 -23.60 23.69
N GLU A 173 -31.96 -22.96 24.02
CA GLU A 173 -32.80 -23.10 25.23
C GLU A 173 -33.20 -24.56 25.63
N ASN A 174 -32.94 -25.57 24.80
CA ASN A 174 -33.12 -27.00 25.14
C ASN A 174 -32.05 -27.96 24.56
N SER A 175 -30.97 -27.49 23.94
CA SER A 175 -29.84 -28.34 23.49
C SER A 175 -28.57 -27.53 23.22
N SER A 176 -27.41 -28.10 23.58
CA SER A 176 -26.10 -27.55 23.21
C SER A 176 -25.70 -28.09 21.84
N ILE A 177 -25.74 -27.25 20.81
CA ILE A 177 -25.23 -27.61 19.49
C ILE A 177 -23.82 -27.01 19.38
N VAL A 178 -22.82 -27.87 19.15
CA VAL A 178 -21.45 -27.43 18.85
C VAL A 178 -21.46 -26.89 17.42
N VAL A 179 -21.42 -25.57 17.28
CA VAL A 179 -21.38 -24.91 15.97
C VAL A 179 -19.94 -24.47 15.67
N ARG A 180 -19.52 -24.52 14.41
CA ARG A 180 -18.19 -24.02 14.05
C ARG A 180 -18.19 -22.49 14.09
N GLY A 181 -17.15 -21.87 14.65
CA GLY A 181 -17.05 -20.41 14.74
C GLY A 181 -16.82 -19.80 13.35
N LEU A 182 -17.45 -18.66 13.07
CA LEU A 182 -17.10 -17.84 11.89
C LEU A 182 -15.98 -16.86 12.28
N PRO A 183 -15.04 -16.55 11.37
CA PRO A 183 -14.00 -15.53 11.59
C PRO A 183 -14.57 -14.19 12.01
N TYR A 184 -15.73 -13.81 11.45
CA TYR A 184 -16.44 -12.58 11.78
C TYR A 184 -17.91 -12.85 12.06
N PRO A 185 -18.52 -12.07 12.99
CA PRO A 185 -19.96 -12.10 13.22
C PRO A 185 -20.74 -11.98 11.91
N PHE A 186 -21.76 -12.83 11.77
CA PHE A 186 -22.64 -12.86 10.62
C PHE A 186 -24.09 -12.84 11.12
N TYR A 187 -24.92 -12.00 10.48
CA TYR A 187 -26.32 -11.94 10.84
C TYR A 187 -27.08 -13.17 10.31
N ASN A 188 -27.27 -14.17 11.18
CA ASN A 188 -27.82 -15.50 10.84
C ASN A 188 -29.23 -15.47 10.21
N LYS A 189 -29.97 -14.34 10.27
CA LYS A 189 -31.26 -14.20 9.58
C LYS A 189 -31.15 -13.97 8.06
N ILE A 190 -29.98 -13.55 7.55
CA ILE A 190 -29.74 -13.42 6.10
C ILE A 190 -29.56 -14.81 5.49
N LEU A 191 -28.81 -15.66 6.17
CA LEU A 191 -28.49 -17.01 5.75
C LEU A 191 -28.18 -17.84 6.99
N ASN A 192 -28.82 -19.00 7.14
CA ASN A 192 -28.67 -19.81 8.33
C ASN A 192 -27.33 -20.56 8.31
N VAL A 193 -26.30 -19.90 8.81
CA VAL A 193 -24.89 -20.33 8.80
C VAL A 193 -24.60 -21.49 9.76
N HIS A 194 -25.61 -21.96 10.51
CA HIS A 194 -25.49 -23.10 11.41
C HIS A 194 -25.55 -24.46 10.70
N PHE A 195 -26.02 -24.50 9.45
CA PHE A 195 -26.16 -25.72 8.68
C PHE A 195 -25.17 -25.76 7.50
N SER A 196 -24.63 -26.95 7.23
CA SER A 196 -23.86 -27.20 6.00
C SER A 196 -24.82 -27.27 4.80
N PRO A 197 -24.50 -26.71 3.62
CA PRO A 197 -23.20 -26.17 3.18
C PRO A 197 -23.01 -24.65 3.38
N ALA A 198 -24.02 -23.96 3.91
CA ALA A 198 -24.04 -22.51 4.09
C ALA A 198 -22.84 -21.99 4.91
N TYR A 199 -22.46 -22.70 5.98
CA TYR A 199 -21.31 -22.37 6.80
C TYR A 199 -20.00 -22.28 6.01
N GLU A 200 -19.68 -23.33 5.25
CA GLU A 200 -18.40 -23.47 4.55
C GLU A 200 -18.25 -22.38 3.47
N PHE A 201 -19.37 -22.06 2.81
CA PHE A 201 -19.42 -20.99 1.83
C PHE A 201 -19.16 -19.60 2.45
N VAL A 202 -19.84 -19.26 3.55
CA VAL A 202 -19.64 -17.97 4.23
C VAL A 202 -18.23 -17.87 4.80
N PHE A 203 -17.72 -18.94 5.41
CA PHE A 203 -16.34 -19.01 5.91
C PHE A 203 -15.34 -18.70 4.79
N PHE A 204 -15.47 -19.37 3.65
CA PHE A 204 -14.58 -19.17 2.50
C PHE A 204 -14.66 -17.72 1.97
N LEU A 205 -15.87 -17.16 1.86
CA LEU A 205 -16.06 -15.76 1.45
C LEU A 205 -15.41 -14.78 2.43
N GLN A 206 -15.56 -15.00 3.74
CA GLN A 206 -14.95 -14.15 4.76
C GLN A 206 -13.41 -14.22 4.72
N CYS A 207 -12.84 -15.42 4.53
CA CYS A 207 -11.39 -15.57 4.36
C CYS A 207 -10.89 -14.84 3.11
N LEU A 208 -11.59 -14.98 1.99
CA LEU A 208 -11.24 -14.29 0.75
C LEU A 208 -11.36 -12.77 0.89
N SER A 209 -12.42 -12.28 1.52
CA SER A 209 -12.60 -10.86 1.82
C SER A 209 -11.51 -10.32 2.74
N SER A 210 -11.13 -11.07 3.78
CA SER A 210 -10.07 -10.70 4.72
C SER A 210 -8.72 -10.61 3.99
N PHE A 211 -8.44 -11.55 3.09
CA PHE A 211 -7.26 -11.50 2.23
C PHE A 211 -7.24 -10.26 1.32
N VAL A 212 -8.35 -9.93 0.67
CA VAL A 212 -8.48 -8.73 -0.18
C VAL A 212 -8.24 -7.45 0.62
N VAL A 213 -8.89 -7.30 1.77
CA VAL A 213 -8.72 -6.15 2.68
C VAL A 213 -7.26 -6.04 3.14
N ASN A 214 -6.62 -7.16 3.43
CA ASN A 214 -5.21 -7.18 3.80
C ASN A 214 -4.31 -6.75 2.65
N CYS A 215 -4.57 -7.21 1.43
CA CYS A 215 -3.84 -6.75 0.24
C CYS A 215 -3.94 -5.23 0.07
N VAL A 216 -5.14 -4.66 0.17
CA VAL A 216 -5.36 -3.19 0.12
C VAL A 216 -4.49 -2.48 1.15
N THR A 217 -4.53 -2.94 2.39
CA THR A 217 -3.74 -2.34 3.49
C THR A 217 -2.24 -2.44 3.22
N VAL A 218 -1.76 -3.60 2.76
CA VAL A 218 -0.36 -3.83 2.37
C VAL A 218 0.06 -2.91 1.23
N ALA A 219 -0.82 -2.65 0.26
CA ALA A 219 -0.49 -1.70 -0.80
C ALA A 219 -0.39 -0.27 -0.31
N THR A 220 -1.35 0.19 0.49
CA THR A 220 -1.29 1.54 1.05
C THR A 220 -0.03 1.71 1.91
N CYS A 221 0.30 0.76 2.80
CA CYS A 221 1.53 0.82 3.60
C CYS A 221 2.78 0.77 2.71
N GLY A 222 2.81 -0.11 1.71
CA GLY A 222 3.96 -0.32 0.84
C GLY A 222 4.25 0.88 -0.06
N LEU A 223 3.22 1.45 -0.69
CA LEU A 223 3.33 2.67 -1.50
C LEU A 223 3.81 3.83 -0.64
N THR A 224 3.21 4.02 0.54
CA THR A 224 3.61 5.07 1.48
C THR A 224 5.08 4.92 1.88
N ALA A 225 5.50 3.71 2.27
CA ALA A 225 6.89 3.45 2.65
C ALA A 225 7.86 3.75 1.51
N VAL A 226 7.55 3.35 0.28
CA VAL A 226 8.44 3.60 -0.87
C VAL A 226 8.52 5.09 -1.18
N PHE A 227 7.38 5.80 -1.25
CA PHE A 227 7.37 7.24 -1.57
C PHE A 227 8.00 8.09 -0.47
N VAL A 228 7.71 7.82 0.80
CA VAL A 228 8.35 8.51 1.93
C VAL A 228 9.85 8.30 1.89
N MET A 229 10.31 7.06 1.69
CA MET A 229 11.74 6.79 1.63
C MET A 229 12.41 7.46 0.42
N HIS A 230 11.75 7.49 -0.75
CA HIS A 230 12.22 8.23 -1.92
C HIS A 230 12.37 9.73 -1.63
N ALA A 231 11.33 10.35 -1.04
CA ALA A 231 11.36 11.75 -0.65
C ALA A 231 12.45 12.05 0.39
N CYS A 232 12.65 11.17 1.38
CA CYS A 232 13.76 11.28 2.33
C CYS A 232 15.13 11.14 1.65
N GLY A 233 15.25 10.33 0.60
CA GLY A 233 16.44 10.23 -0.24
C GLY A 233 16.73 11.55 -0.96
N GLN A 234 15.72 12.13 -1.61
CA GLN A 234 15.83 13.42 -2.30
C GLN A 234 16.23 14.53 -1.34
N MET A 235 15.60 14.58 -0.16
CA MET A 235 15.91 15.60 0.84
C MET A 235 17.35 15.51 1.33
N LYS A 236 17.89 14.30 1.53
CA LYS A 236 19.31 14.11 1.92
C LYS A 236 20.28 14.60 0.84
N ILE A 237 19.98 14.34 -0.43
CA ILE A 237 20.78 14.85 -1.55
C ILE A 237 20.74 16.38 -1.58
N MET A 238 19.54 16.96 -1.44
CA MET A 238 19.37 18.41 -1.43
C MET A 238 20.14 19.08 -0.29
N ILE A 239 20.13 18.50 0.92
CA ILE A 239 20.90 18.99 2.06
C ILE A 239 22.41 18.91 1.76
N SER A 240 22.89 17.79 1.24
CA SER A 240 24.31 17.62 0.90
C SER A 240 24.77 18.62 -0.17
N TRP A 241 23.95 18.90 -1.18
CA TRP A 241 24.26 19.93 -2.16
C TRP A 241 24.34 21.31 -1.49
N LEU A 242 23.39 21.65 -0.62
CA LEU A 242 23.39 22.93 0.09
C LEU A 242 24.64 23.11 0.96
N GLU A 243 25.06 22.07 1.68
CA GLU A 243 26.27 22.08 2.52
C GLU A 243 27.53 22.30 1.68
N ASN A 244 27.69 21.54 0.58
CA ASN A 244 28.80 21.73 -0.35
C ASN A 244 28.80 23.15 -0.97
N PHE A 245 27.62 23.67 -1.31
CA PHE A 245 27.47 25.04 -1.81
C PHE A 245 27.79 26.11 -0.76
N ILE A 246 27.63 25.84 0.53
CA ILE A 246 27.96 26.78 1.61
C ILE A 246 29.47 26.79 1.86
N ASP A 247 30.14 25.64 1.79
CA ASP A 247 31.60 25.58 1.91
C ASP A 247 32.29 26.21 0.68
N ASP A 248 31.76 26.01 -0.54
CA ASP A 248 32.22 26.71 -1.76
C ASP A 248 31.97 28.23 -1.70
N LYS A 249 30.96 28.69 -0.94
CA LYS A 249 30.60 30.11 -0.77
C LYS A 249 31.50 30.91 0.16
N LYS A 250 32.48 30.29 0.81
CA LYS A 250 33.54 31.07 1.47
C LYS A 250 34.37 31.89 0.47
N GLU A 251 34.28 31.63 -0.85
CA GLU A 251 35.06 32.33 -1.88
C GLU A 251 34.37 33.50 -2.62
N GLU A 252 33.04 33.59 -2.81
CA GLU A 252 32.45 34.68 -3.65
C GLU A 252 31.05 35.17 -3.23
N ARG A 253 30.95 36.42 -2.72
CA ARG A 253 29.77 36.97 -2.02
C ARG A 253 28.68 37.61 -2.89
N THR A 254 28.89 37.89 -4.18
CA THR A 254 28.01 38.79 -4.93
C THR A 254 26.79 38.12 -5.60
N SER A 255 26.78 36.80 -5.81
CA SER A 255 25.67 36.08 -6.49
C SER A 255 24.53 35.61 -5.56
N LEU A 256 24.67 35.81 -4.25
CA LEU A 256 23.82 35.26 -3.20
C LEU A 256 22.35 35.69 -3.26
N ARG A 257 22.11 36.96 -3.63
CA ARG A 257 20.76 37.55 -3.58
C ARG A 257 19.87 37.08 -4.74
N GLN A 258 20.45 36.87 -5.92
CA GLN A 258 19.73 36.33 -7.08
C GLN A 258 19.40 34.84 -6.92
N ARG A 259 20.26 34.06 -6.27
CA ARG A 259 20.06 32.62 -6.10
C ARG A 259 19.08 32.26 -4.97
N PHE A 260 19.01 33.08 -3.90
CA PHE A 260 17.96 32.95 -2.90
C PHE A 260 16.55 33.15 -3.49
N ALA A 261 16.41 34.09 -4.44
CA ALA A 261 15.15 34.29 -5.14
C ALA A 261 14.73 33.07 -5.99
N ILE A 262 15.69 32.33 -6.55
CA ILE A 262 15.42 31.10 -7.32
C ILE A 262 14.95 29.97 -6.40
N ILE A 263 15.59 29.79 -5.23
CA ILE A 263 15.22 28.75 -4.27
C ILE A 263 13.84 29.02 -3.67
N VAL A 264 13.54 30.28 -3.31
CA VAL A 264 12.21 30.66 -2.81
C VAL A 264 11.14 30.45 -3.88
N ASN A 265 11.42 30.79 -5.14
CA ASN A 265 10.49 30.53 -6.25
C ASN A 265 10.31 29.03 -6.53
N HIS A 266 11.35 28.21 -6.38
CA HIS A 266 11.24 26.77 -6.58
C HIS A 266 10.44 26.12 -5.45
N HIS A 267 10.67 26.56 -4.21
CA HIS A 267 9.94 26.07 -3.04
C HIS A 267 8.45 26.48 -3.07
N LEU A 268 8.14 27.69 -3.55
CA LEU A 268 6.76 28.15 -3.79
C LEU A 268 6.07 27.41 -4.95
N ARG A 269 6.83 26.89 -5.92
CA ARG A 269 6.30 26.12 -7.05
C ARG A 269 6.01 24.65 -6.70
N ILE A 270 6.68 24.13 -5.68
CA ILE A 270 6.43 22.79 -5.11
C ILE A 270 5.23 22.82 -4.14
N LEU A 271 4.95 23.97 -3.54
CA LEU A 271 3.84 24.18 -2.61
C LEU A 271 2.49 24.48 -3.29
N ARG A 272 2.48 24.62 -4.62
CA ARG A 272 1.30 24.94 -5.44
C ARG A 272 0.99 23.79 -6.37
#